data_AF-A0A0L1JL95-F1
#
_entry.id   AF-A0A0L1JL95-F1
#
_cell.length_a   1.000
_cell.length_b   1.000
_cell.length_c   1.000
_cell.angle_alpha   90.00
_cell.angle_beta   90.00
_cell.angle_gamma   90.00
#
_symmetry.space_group_name_H-M   'P 1'
#
loop_
_entity.id
_entity.type
_entity.pdbx_description
1 polymer ?
#
loop_
_entity_poly.entity_id
_entity_poly.type
_entity_poly.pdbx_seq_one_letter_code
_entity_poly.pdbx_strand_id
1 'polypeptide(L)'
;MFNEYLYGLDVVLLCKAAGVAGFLLYMASFAALQLELIEGQGLMYPLSNVLAASLVLVSLAAEWNLASAMIQVSWITIGTVGAVLRLRRPRIFQPT
;
A
#
# COMPACT_ATOMS: atom_id res chain seq x y z
N MET A 1 0.72 -16.11 31.73
CA MET A 1 1.32 -14.81 32.11
C MET A 1 2.65 -14.51 31.39
N PHE A 2 3.83 -15.07 31.74
CA PHE A 2 5.11 -14.72 31.04
C PHE A 2 5.10 -14.97 29.52
N ASN A 3 4.56 -16.11 29.09
CA ASN A 3 4.47 -16.46 27.67
C ASN A 3 3.52 -15.54 26.87
N GLU A 4 2.45 -15.01 27.49
CA GLU A 4 1.53 -14.09 26.80
C GLU A 4 2.17 -12.73 26.51
N TYR A 5 3.06 -12.25 27.39
CA TYR A 5 3.83 -11.03 27.14
C TYR A 5 4.84 -11.19 25.99
N LEU A 6 5.51 -12.34 25.92
CA LEU A 6 6.42 -12.66 24.80
C LEU A 6 5.66 -12.72 23.47
N TYR A 7 4.55 -13.45 23.41
CA TYR A 7 3.70 -13.52 22.22
C TYR A 7 3.16 -12.14 21.81
N GLY A 8 2.75 -11.31 22.77
CA GLY A 8 2.31 -9.94 22.50
C GLY A 8 3.42 -9.07 21.89
N LEU A 9 4.65 -9.19 22.38
CA LEU A 9 5.81 -8.45 21.87
C LEU A 9 6.13 -8.84 20.41
N ASP A 10 6.11 -10.14 20.09
CA ASP A 10 6.38 -10.64 18.74
C ASP A 10 5.34 -10.15 17.73
N VAL A 11 4.05 -10.20 18.10
CA VAL A 11 2.96 -9.70 17.24
C VAL A 11 3.10 -8.19 16.99
N VAL A 12 3.38 -7.41 18.04
CA VAL A 12 3.61 -5.95 17.91
C VAL A 12 4.81 -5.66 17.00
N LEU A 13 5.90 -6.42 17.13
CA LEU A 13 7.08 -6.27 16.29
C LEU A 13 6.78 -6.58 14.82
N LEU A 14 6.03 -7.65 14.54
CA LEU A 14 5.58 -8.00 13.19
C LEU A 14 4.70 -6.91 12.58
N CYS A 15 3.76 -6.34 13.34
CA CYS A 15 2.94 -5.21 12.89
C CYS A 15 3.80 -3.99 12.55
N LYS A 16 4.78 -3.64 13.39
CA LYS A 16 5.70 -2.52 13.13
C LYS A 16 6.55 -2.77 11.87
N ALA A 17 7.08 -3.99 11.71
CA ALA A 17 7.83 -4.38 10.53
C ALA A 17 6.98 -4.27 9.25
N ALA A 18 5.71 -4.70 9.30
CA ALA A 18 4.78 -4.53 8.19
C ALA A 18 4.57 -3.04 7.84
N GLY A 19 4.45 -2.17 8.86
CA GLY A 19 4.33 -0.72 8.65
C GLY A 19 5.55 -0.11 7.96
N VAL A 20 6.76 -0.47 8.40
CA VAL A 20 8.02 -0.03 7.76
C VAL A 20 8.12 -0.56 6.33
N ALA A 21 7.78 -1.83 6.10
CA ALA A 21 7.77 -2.42 4.77
C ALA A 21 6.78 -1.69 3.82
N GLY A 22 5.58 -1.37 4.32
CA GLY A 22 4.60 -0.57 3.58
C GLY A 22 5.10 0.84 3.26
N PHE A 23 5.72 1.53 4.22
CA PHE A 23 6.36 2.82 3.99
C PHE A 23 7.45 2.75 2.90
N LEU A 24 8.34 1.76 2.98
CA LEU A 24 9.41 1.58 1.98
C LEU A 24 8.83 1.31 0.59
N LEU A 25 7.76 0.52 0.50
CA LEU A 25 7.08 0.26 -0.76
C LEU A 25 6.44 1.53 -1.34
N TYR A 26 5.85 2.39 -0.51
CA TYR A 26 5.36 3.70 -0.96
C TYR A 26 6.47 4.55 -1.56
N MET A 27 7.60 4.68 -0.84
CA MET A 27 8.73 5.47 -1.30
C MET A 27 9.35 4.89 -2.57
N ALA A 28 9.48 3.57 -2.66
CA ALA A 28 9.99 2.90 -3.85
C ALA A 28 9.05 3.07 -5.06
N SER A 29 7.74 2.92 -4.87
CA SER A 29 6.72 3.13 -5.91
C SER A 29 6.74 4.58 -6.42
N PHE A 30 6.80 5.54 -5.51
CA PHE A 30 6.86 6.96 -5.87
C PHE A 30 8.20 7.33 -6.53
N ALA A 31 9.32 6.81 -6.04
CA ALA A 31 10.62 7.01 -6.66
C ALA A 31 10.67 6.40 -8.07
N ALA A 32 10.15 5.19 -8.26
CA ALA A 32 10.07 4.56 -9.57
C ALA A 32 9.21 5.37 -10.54
N LEU A 33 8.09 5.95 -10.07
CA LEU A 33 7.27 6.84 -10.89
C LEU A 33 8.04 8.11 -11.27
N GLN A 34 8.74 8.71 -10.31
CA GLN A 34 9.46 9.97 -10.52
C GLN A 34 10.71 9.82 -11.40
N LEU A 35 11.34 8.64 -11.36
CA LEU A 35 12.46 8.25 -12.23
C LEU A 35 12.00 7.70 -13.57
N GLU A 36 10.68 7.76 -13.87
CA GLU A 36 10.08 7.26 -15.10
C GLU A 36 10.34 5.75 -15.36
N LEU A 37 10.68 5.00 -14.30
CA LEU A 37 10.85 3.54 -14.33
C LEU A 37 9.50 2.83 -14.43
N ILE A 38 8.43 3.46 -13.95
CA ILE A 38 7.06 3.00 -14.11
C ILE A 38 6.18 4.14 -14.62
N GLU A 39 5.20 3.78 -15.45
CA GLU A 39 4.26 4.75 -16.00
C GLU A 39 3.08 4.98 -15.05
N GLY A 40 2.72 6.24 -14.80
CA GLY A 40 1.54 6.59 -13.98
C GLY A 40 0.19 6.19 -14.59
N GLN A 41 0.17 5.95 -15.90
CA GLN A 41 -0.99 5.41 -16.62
C GLN A 41 -1.17 3.90 -16.45
N GLY A 42 -0.10 3.18 -16.06
CA GLY A 42 -0.11 1.75 -15.84
C GLY A 42 -0.83 1.31 -14.55
N LEU A 43 -0.96 -0.01 -14.38
CA LEU A 43 -1.52 -0.62 -13.17
C LEU A 43 -0.50 -0.78 -12.04
N MET A 44 0.79 -0.73 -12.35
CA MET A 44 1.84 -1.04 -11.39
C MET A 44 1.88 -0.04 -10.23
N TYR A 45 1.82 1.26 -10.53
CA TYR A 45 1.80 2.32 -9.51
C TYR A 45 0.60 2.23 -8.54
N PRO A 46 -0.68 2.19 -9.01
CA PRO A 46 -1.80 2.11 -8.09
C PRO A 46 -1.84 0.79 -7.30
N LEU A 47 -1.44 -0.34 -7.89
CA LEU A 47 -1.40 -1.63 -7.18
C LEU A 47 -0.32 -1.66 -6.08
N SER A 48 0.87 -1.15 -6.37
CA SER A 48 1.95 -1.02 -5.38
C SER A 48 1.52 -0.13 -4.21
N ASN A 49 0.83 0.98 -4.49
CA ASN A 49 0.34 1.87 -3.45
C ASN A 49 -0.79 1.24 -2.61
N VAL A 50 -1.68 0.44 -3.20
CA VAL A 50 -2.71 -0.30 -2.44
C VAL A 50 -2.08 -1.35 -1.52
N LEU A 51 -1.06 -2.08 -2.01
CA LEU A 51 -0.31 -3.04 -1.21
C LEU A 51 0.41 -2.35 -0.05
N ALA A 52 1.10 -1.25 -0.33
CA ALA A 52 1.78 -0.42 0.67
C ALA A 52 0.80 0.10 1.74
N ALA A 53 -0.34 0.66 1.31
CA ALA A 53 -1.39 1.16 2.18
C ALA A 53 -1.92 0.07 3.12
N SER A 54 -2.13 -1.13 2.60
CA SER A 54 -2.64 -2.27 3.36
C SER A 54 -1.67 -2.70 4.46
N LEU A 55 -0.37 -2.76 4.16
CA LEU A 55 0.67 -3.08 5.12
C LEU A 55 0.76 -2.02 6.25
N VAL A 56 0.71 -0.75 5.90
CA VAL A 56 0.71 0.32 6.92
C VAL A 56 -0.58 0.31 7.74
N LEU A 57 -1.74 0.04 7.13
CA LEU A 57 -3.00 -0.08 7.85
C LEU A 57 -2.96 -1.21 8.89
N VAL A 58 -2.34 -2.35 8.57
CA VAL A 58 -2.12 -3.45 9.53
C VAL A 58 -1.23 -3.02 10.70
N SER A 59 -0.21 -2.19 10.46
CA SER A 59 0.65 -1.69 11.55
C SER A 59 -0.09 -0.81 12.57
N LEU A 60 -1.18 -0.16 12.16
CA LEU A 60 -1.99 0.68 13.04
C LEU A 60 -2.78 -0.12 14.08
N ALA A 61 -2.85 -1.45 13.94
CA ALA A 61 -3.37 -2.32 14.98
C ALA A 61 -2.45 -2.37 16.22
N ALA A 62 -1.15 -2.13 16.05
CA ALA A 62 -0.19 -2.05 17.15
C ALA A 62 -0.11 -0.64 17.77
N GLU A 63 -0.15 0.41 16.95
CA GLU A 63 -0.14 1.81 17.39
C GLU A 63 -1.22 2.60 16.65
N TRP A 64 -2.33 2.84 17.34
CA TRP A 64 -3.50 3.44 16.70
C TRP A 64 -3.30 4.91 16.37
N ASN A 65 -3.58 5.26 15.11
CA ASN A 65 -3.62 6.65 14.66
C ASN A 65 -4.76 6.82 13.64
N LEU A 66 -5.82 7.52 14.06
CA LEU A 66 -7.03 7.68 13.25
C LEU A 66 -6.75 8.42 11.92
N ALA A 67 -5.94 9.48 11.96
CA ALA A 67 -5.61 10.25 10.76
C ALA A 67 -4.87 9.39 9.73
N SER A 68 -3.89 8.61 10.19
CA SER A 68 -3.15 7.66 9.35
C SER A 68 -4.06 6.56 8.80
N ALA A 69 -4.98 6.03 9.62
CA ALA A 69 -5.94 5.01 9.17
C ALA A 69 -6.83 5.55 8.03
N MET A 70 -7.37 6.77 8.19
CA MET A 70 -8.18 7.41 7.15
C MET A 70 -7.40 7.63 5.85
N ILE A 71 -6.13 8.04 5.94
CA ILE A 71 -5.25 8.18 4.78
C ILE A 71 -5.07 6.83 4.09
N GLN A 72 -4.78 5.74 4.82
CA GLN A 72 -4.57 4.43 4.21
C GLN A 72 -5.84 3.86 3.59
N VAL A 73 -6.99 4.00 4.25
CA VAL A 73 -8.28 3.61 3.66
C VAL A 73 -8.57 4.39 2.37
N SER A 74 -8.22 5.68 2.33
CA SER A 74 -8.35 6.50 1.13
C SER A 74 -7.45 6.01 0.00
N TRP A 75 -6.18 5.70 0.28
CA TRP A 75 -5.25 5.13 -0.69
C TRP A 75 -5.73 3.78 -1.25
N ILE A 76 -6.21 2.88 -0.37
CA ILE A 76 -6.76 1.59 -0.78
C ILE A 76 -7.95 1.80 -1.70
N THR A 77 -8.89 2.68 -1.32
CA THR A 77 -10.12 2.92 -2.08
C THR A 77 -9.82 3.55 -3.44
N ILE A 78 -9.09 4.66 -3.46
CA ILE A 78 -8.77 5.41 -4.70
C ILE A 78 -7.89 4.56 -5.62
N GLY A 79 -6.86 3.90 -5.06
CA GLY A 79 -5.96 3.04 -5.82
C GLY A 79 -6.69 1.85 -6.44
N THR A 80 -7.56 1.18 -5.69
CA THR A 80 -8.37 0.06 -6.19
C THR A 80 -9.33 0.50 -7.28
N VAL A 81 -10.08 1.59 -7.08
CA VAL A 81 -10.97 2.13 -8.12
C VAL A 81 -10.18 2.50 -9.38
N GLY A 82 -9.05 3.19 -9.23
CA GLY A 82 -8.18 3.57 -10.34
C GLY A 82 -7.62 2.35 -11.11
N ALA A 83 -7.33 1.26 -10.43
CA ALA A 83 -6.88 0.00 -11.05
C ALA A 83 -8.03 -0.69 -11.81
N VAL A 84 -9.21 -0.81 -11.19
CA VAL A 84 -10.40 -1.41 -11.82
C VAL A 84 -10.82 -0.63 -13.07
N LEU A 85 -10.81 0.70 -13.02
CA LEU A 85 -11.14 1.54 -14.18
C LEU A 85 -10.18 1.32 -15.35
N ARG A 86 -8.89 1.14 -15.08
CA ARG A 86 -7.88 0.85 -16.12
C ARG A 86 -8.05 -0.53 -16.73
N LEU A 87 -8.33 -1.54 -15.91
CA LEU A 87 -8.60 -2.91 -16.39
C LEU A 87 -9.84 -2.99 -17.30
N ARG A 88 -10.81 -2.09 -17.11
CA ARG A 88 -12.04 -2.03 -17.90
C ARG A 88 -11.93 -1.21 -19.19
N ARG A 89 -10.81 -0.54 -19.47
CA ARG A 89 -10.63 0.20 -20.73
C ARG A 89 -10.43 -0.79 -21.87
N PRO A 90 -11.28 -0.80 -22.91
CA PRO A 90 -11.01 -1.54 -24.13
C PRO A 90 -9.66 -1.07 -24.69
N ARG A 91 -8.76 -1.99 -25.04
CA ARG A 91 -7.57 -1.62 -25.81
C ARG A 91 -8.07 -1.16 -27.17
N ILE A 92 -8.22 0.15 -27.36
CA ILE A 92 -8.46 0.71 -28.67
C ILE A 92 -7.18 0.43 -29.46
N PHE A 93 -7.25 -0.55 -30.36
CA PHE A 93 -6.19 -0.82 -31.32
C PHE A 93 -6.02 0.44 -32.17
N GLN A 94 -4.91 1.16 -31.99
CA GLN A 94 -4.50 2.23 -32.90
C GLN A 94 -3.64 1.59 -33.99
N PRO A 95 -4.13 1.45 -35.24
CA PRO A 95 -3.27 1.06 -36.35
C PRO A 95 -2.28 2.19 -36.64
N THR A 96 -0.99 1.84 -36.68
CA THR A 96 0.13 2.67 -37.16
C THR A 96 0.09 2.82 -38.67
#